data_AF-A0AAD5P5M9-F1
#
_entry.id   AF-A0AAD5P5M9-F1
#
_cell.length_a   1.000
_cell.length_b   1.000
_cell.length_c   1.000
_cell.angle_alpha   90.00
_cell.angle_beta   90.00
_cell.angle_gamma   90.00
#
_symmetry.space_group_name_H-M   'P 1'
#
loop_
_entity.id
_entity.type
_entity.pdbx_description
1 polymer ?
#
loop_
_entity_poly.entity_id
_entity_poly.type
_entity_poly.pdbx_seq_one_letter_code
_entity_poly.pdbx_strand_id
1 'polypeptide(L)'
;MSYDDVEIEDMEWNEELQSYTYPCPCGDLFQITKDDLRLGEEIARCPSCSLYITLDRIGRFQMTWAEYGRKMAEEVFFKEVLYGL
;
A
#
# COMPACT_ATOMS: atom_id res chain seq x y z
N MET A 1 16.11 9.22 -1.93
CA MET A 1 15.01 10.20 -1.87
C MET A 1 13.93 9.66 -2.78
N SER A 2 12.69 9.59 -2.30
CA SER A 2 11.55 9.15 -3.13
C SER A 2 11.37 10.09 -4.30
N TYR A 3 10.83 9.56 -5.41
CA TYR A 3 10.43 10.39 -6.54
C TYR A 3 9.25 11.29 -6.16
N ASP A 4 8.28 10.72 -5.45
CA ASP A 4 7.09 11.40 -4.95
C ASP A 4 6.54 10.68 -3.71
N ASP A 5 5.66 11.37 -2.98
CA ASP A 5 4.91 10.83 -1.86
C ASP A 5 3.42 10.80 -2.24
N VAL A 6 2.84 9.60 -2.32
CA VAL A 6 1.52 9.36 -2.93
C VAL A 6 0.61 8.66 -1.93
N GLU A 7 -0.67 9.03 -1.88
CA GLU A 7 -1.62 8.33 -1.01
C GLU A 7 -2.04 6.98 -1.61
N ILE A 8 -2.23 5.96 -0.77
CA ILE A 8 -2.72 4.65 -1.24
C ILE A 8 -4.12 4.76 -1.88
N GLU A 9 -4.90 5.76 -1.48
CA GLU A 9 -6.22 6.05 -2.04
C GLU A 9 -6.16 6.57 -3.49
N ASP A 10 -5.01 7.15 -3.89
CA ASP A 10 -4.76 7.64 -5.25
C ASP A 10 -4.18 6.55 -6.18
N MET A 11 -3.87 5.36 -5.65
CA MET A 11 -3.42 4.23 -6.46
C MET A 11 -4.59 3.39 -6.98
N GLU A 12 -4.46 2.87 -8.19
CA GLU A 12 -5.46 1.99 -8.79
C GLU A 12 -5.14 0.52 -8.51
N TRP A 13 -6.14 -0.26 -8.10
CA TRP A 13 -5.98 -1.71 -7.92
C TRP A 13 -5.97 -2.43 -9.27
N ASN A 14 -4.89 -3.15 -9.56
CA ASN A 14 -4.79 -4.02 -10.73
C ASN A 14 -5.04 -5.48 -10.34
N GLU A 15 -6.16 -6.05 -10.80
CA GLU A 15 -6.54 -7.44 -10.50
C GLU A 15 -5.61 -8.49 -11.13
N GLU A 16 -5.02 -8.20 -12.29
CA GLU A 16 -4.12 -9.13 -12.98
C GLU A 16 -2.77 -9.25 -12.25
N LEU A 17 -2.27 -8.11 -11.77
CA LEU A 17 -0.99 -8.02 -11.04
C LEU A 17 -1.13 -8.25 -9.53
N GLN A 18 -2.36 -8.24 -9.01
CA GLN A 18 -2.64 -8.30 -7.57
C GLN A 18 -1.88 -7.21 -6.78
N SER A 19 -1.78 -6.02 -7.37
CA SER A 19 -1.02 -4.90 -6.82
C SER A 19 -1.74 -3.58 -7.01
N TYR A 20 -1.50 -2.64 -6.10
CA TYR A 20 -1.82 -1.24 -6.31
C TYR A 20 -0.80 -0.63 -7.25
N THR A 21 -1.28 0.10 -8.25
CA THR A 21 -0.47 0.67 -9.32
C THR A 21 -0.61 2.18 -9.43
N TYR A 22 0.48 2.85 -9.79
CA TYR A 22 0.51 4.30 -9.99
C TYR A 22 1.41 4.66 -11.19
N PRO A 23 1.05 5.63 -12.04
CA PRO A 23 1.83 5.96 -13.24
C PRO A 23 3.26 6.39 -12.91
N CYS A 24 4.23 5.74 -13.55
CA CYS A 24 5.64 6.11 -13.45
C CYS A 24 6.04 7.01 -14.65
N PRO A 25 6.83 8.07 -14.44
CA PRO A 25 7.29 8.94 -15.53
C PRO A 25 8.15 8.23 -16.60
N CYS A 26 8.62 7.00 -16.34
CA CYS A 26 9.32 6.19 -17.33
C CYS A 26 8.39 5.54 -18.38
N GLY A 27 7.07 5.61 -18.20
CA GLY A 27 6.06 5.00 -19.07
C GLY A 27 5.52 3.66 -18.58
N ASP A 28 6.02 3.14 -17.45
CA ASP A 28 5.51 1.94 -16.78
C ASP A 28 4.73 2.33 -15.49
N LEU A 29 4.44 1.37 -14.62
CA LEU A 29 3.69 1.56 -13.38
C LEU A 29 4.56 1.26 -12.15
N PHE A 30 4.50 2.14 -11.15
CA PHE A 30 4.86 1.76 -9.79
C PHE A 30 3.88 0.72 -9.28
N GLN A 31 4.37 -0.27 -8.55
CA GLN A 31 3.54 -1.35 -8.03
C GLN A 31 3.92 -1.69 -6.58
N ILE A 32 2.90 -2.04 -5.79
CA ILE A 32 3.03 -2.61 -4.44
C ILE A 32 1.93 -3.64 -4.20
N THR A 33 2.27 -4.78 -3.60
CA THR A 33 1.28 -5.83 -3.36
C THR A 33 0.47 -5.57 -2.09
N LYS A 34 -0.71 -6.19 -2.00
CA LYS A 34 -1.50 -6.18 -0.75
C LYS A 34 -0.73 -6.80 0.42
N ASP A 35 0.07 -7.82 0.18
CA ASP A 35 0.83 -8.47 1.24
C ASP A 35 1.98 -7.59 1.75
N ASP A 36 2.65 -6.87 0.86
CA ASP A 36 3.66 -5.88 1.25
C ASP A 36 3.04 -4.78 2.13
N LEU A 37 1.87 -4.26 1.73
CA LEU A 37 1.13 -3.28 2.53
C LEU A 37 0.74 -3.81 3.92
N ARG A 38 0.36 -5.09 4.03
CA ARG A 38 0.05 -5.76 5.31
C ARG A 38 1.28 -5.94 6.19
N LEU A 39 2.45 -6.15 5.59
CA LEU A 39 3.74 -6.20 6.27
C LEU A 39 4.25 -4.81 6.68
N GLY A 40 3.54 -3.74 6.30
CA GLY A 40 3.90 -2.36 6.61
C GLY A 40 4.91 -1.76 5.65
N GLU A 41 5.15 -2.37 4.47
CA GLU A 41 5.93 -1.75 3.40
C GLU A 41 5.16 -0.53 2.88
N GLU A 42 5.91 0.54 2.65
CA GLU A 42 5.41 1.84 2.20
C GLU A 42 6.07 2.29 0.91
N ILE A 43 6.88 1.41 0.29
CA ILE A 43 7.64 1.73 -0.92
C ILE A 43 7.04 0.96 -2.11
N ALA A 44 6.40 1.70 -3.02
CA ALA A 44 6.01 1.16 -4.31
C ALA A 44 7.16 1.35 -5.32
N ARG A 45 7.52 0.28 -6.03
CA ARG A 45 8.69 0.24 -6.92
C ARG A 45 8.23 0.03 -8.35
N CYS A 46 8.93 0.65 -9.29
CA CYS A 46 8.68 0.42 -10.72
C CYS A 46 9.57 -0.74 -11.20
N PRO A 47 9.05 -1.73 -11.95
CA PRO A 47 9.87 -2.83 -12.46
C PRO A 47 10.78 -2.42 -13.62
N SER A 48 10.42 -1.37 -14.36
CA SER A 48 11.19 -0.88 -15.52
C SER A 48 12.24 0.18 -15.20
N CYS A 49 12.30 0.71 -13.97
CA CYS A 49 13.32 1.68 -13.58
C CYS A 49 13.75 1.52 -12.12
N SER A 50 14.70 2.34 -11.67
CA SER A 50 15.16 2.34 -10.27
C SER A 50 14.40 3.35 -9.39
N LEU A 51 13.33 3.96 -9.90
CA LEU A 51 12.54 4.92 -9.14
C LEU A 51 11.61 4.18 -8.18
N TYR A 52 11.26 4.88 -7.12
CA TYR A 52 10.26 4.46 -6.15
C TYR A 52 9.49 5.68 -5.64
N ILE A 53 8.25 5.44 -5.24
CA ILE A 53 7.42 6.40 -4.52
C ILE A 53 7.20 5.90 -3.09
N THR A 54 7.10 6.82 -2.15
CA THR A 54 6.69 6.49 -0.78
C THR A 54 5.19 6.66 -0.68
N LEU A 55 4.52 5.78 0.06
CA LEU A 55 3.10 5.87 0.28
C LEU A 55 2.81 6.68 1.54
N ASP A 56 2.39 7.93 1.38
CA ASP A 56 1.95 8.76 2.50
C ASP A 56 0.49 8.39 2.82
N ARG A 57 0.28 7.65 3.90
CA ARG A 57 -1.07 7.44 4.42
C ARG A 57 -1.40 8.72 5.20
N ILE A 58 -1.94 9.76 4.56
CA ILE A 58 -2.14 11.06 5.24
C ILE A 58 -2.77 10.84 6.63
N GLY A 59 -1.93 11.18 7.60
CA GLY A 59 -2.04 10.62 8.94
C GLY A 59 -0.66 10.33 9.49
N ARG A 60 0.18 11.36 9.57
CA ARG A 60 1.33 11.43 10.49
C ARG A 60 0.84 11.39 11.95
N PHE A 61 0.03 10.41 12.32
CA PHE A 61 -0.11 9.96 13.69
C PHE A 61 1.08 9.03 13.92
N GLN A 62 1.89 9.30 14.94
CA GLN A 62 2.86 8.36 15.48
C GLN A 62 2.11 7.11 16.00
N MET A 63 1.55 6.26 15.13
CA MET A 63 0.98 4.99 15.56
C MET A 63 2.11 3.99 15.64
N THR A 64 2.24 3.37 16.80
CA THR A 64 3.19 2.28 17.00
C THR A 64 2.76 1.05 16.20
N TRP A 65 3.69 0.16 15.81
CA TRP A 65 3.38 -1.12 15.16
C TRP A 65 2.28 -1.92 15.91
N ALA A 66 2.16 -1.72 17.23
CA ALA A 66 1.14 -2.33 18.07
C ALA A 66 -0.29 -1.80 17.85
N GLU A 67 -0.45 -0.58 17.32
CA GLU A 67 -1.75 0.03 17.01
C GLU A 67 -2.19 -0.28 15.58
N TYR A 68 -1.25 -0.29 14.62
CA TYR A 68 -1.52 -0.77 13.27
C TYR A 68 -1.98 -2.24 13.27
N GLY A 69 -1.27 -3.12 14.00
CA GLY A 69 -1.67 -4.51 14.16
C GLY A 69 -3.04 -4.68 14.84
N ARG A 70 -3.44 -3.75 15.70
CA ARG A 70 -4.76 -3.77 16.36
C ARG A 70 -5.88 -3.34 15.41
N LYS A 71 -5.67 -2.30 14.60
CA LYS A 71 -6.63 -1.84 13.58
C LYS A 71 -6.77 -2.84 12.43
N MET A 72 -5.65 -3.44 12.00
CA MET A 72 -5.64 -4.54 11.05
C MET A 72 -6.35 -5.79 11.60
N ALA A 73 -6.09 -6.16 12.85
CA ALA A 73 -6.85 -7.24 13.50
C ALA A 73 -8.34 -6.89 13.59
N GLU A 74 -8.72 -5.64 13.84
CA GLU A 74 -10.11 -5.21 13.88
C GLU A 74 -10.78 -5.26 12.49
N GLU A 75 -10.11 -4.86 11.40
CA GLU A 75 -10.66 -4.98 10.03
C GLU A 75 -10.71 -6.42 9.53
N VAL A 76 -9.71 -7.26 9.86
CA VAL A 76 -9.71 -8.70 9.54
C VAL A 76 -10.80 -9.41 10.35
N PHE A 77 -10.90 -9.12 11.64
CA PHE A 77 -11.96 -9.63 12.52
C PHE A 77 -13.35 -9.15 12.10
N PHE A 78 -13.48 -7.89 11.63
CA PHE A 78 -14.75 -7.37 11.12
C PHE A 78 -15.17 -8.10 9.84
N LYS A 79 -14.22 -8.45 8.95
CA LYS A 79 -14.51 -9.28 7.77
C LYS A 79 -14.82 -10.74 8.11
N GLU A 80 -14.13 -11.37 9.07
CA GLU A 80 -14.46 -12.73 9.53
C GLU A 80 -15.85 -12.78 10.18
N VAL A 81 -16.23 -11.78 10.98
CA VAL A 81 -17.52 -11.76 11.68
C VAL A 81 -18.70 -11.38 10.77
N LEU A 82 -18.53 -10.45 9.81
CA LEU A 82 -19.61 -10.07 8.88
C LEU A 82 -19.74 -10.99 7.66
N TYR A 83 -18.63 -11.55 7.17
CA TYR A 83 -18.63 -12.39 5.96
C TYR A 83 -18.33 -13.86 6.21
N GLY A 84 -18.07 -14.27 7.46
CA GLY A 84 -18.10 -15.68 7.88
C GLY A 84 -17.15 -16.61 7.10
N LEU A 85 -15.93 -16.17 6.84
CA LEU A 85 -14.86 -17.05 6.35
C LEU A 85 -14.19 -17.81 7.50
#